data_AF-A0A8X6TFX4-F1
#
_entry.id   AF-A0A8X6TFX4-F1
#
_cell.length_a   1.000
_cell.length_b   1.000
_cell.length_c   1.000
_cell.angle_alpha   90.00
_cell.angle_beta   90.00
_cell.angle_gamma   90.00
#
_symmetry.space_group_name_H-M   'P 1'
#
loop_
_entity.id
_entity.type
_entity.pdbx_description
1 polymer ?
#
loop_
_entity_poly.entity_id
_entity_poly.type
_entity_poly.pdbx_seq_one_letter_code
_entity_poly.pdbx_strand_id
1 'polypeptide(L)'
;MRCIGKDNNAAKTFCAVMNLPPPPAKFERYNDILLRSLIKVSSESMRNSVEDTVKNNNSNRDITATFDCSWQKCGHTSLNEVVSSTCLETGKVLDFECLSKYCFKCKNRNNKDHTCEKNFEGFSRGLKSDGILKIFQRSERLNNVRYVNYLGDGDSKAFNTIPKAKVYGDDVEVK
;
A
#
# COMPACT_ATOMS: atom_id res chain seq x y z
N MET A 1 -9.85 -18.15 -3.40
CA MET A 1 -10.62 -16.89 -3.49
C MET A 1 -9.99 -15.68 -2.81
N ARG A 2 -9.02 -15.86 -1.89
CA ARG A 2 -8.24 -14.76 -1.31
C ARG A 2 -7.69 -13.78 -2.36
N CYS A 3 -7.08 -14.29 -3.43
CA CYS A 3 -6.41 -13.48 -4.46
C CYS A 3 -7.37 -12.54 -5.25
N ILE A 4 -8.68 -12.78 -5.18
CA ILE A 4 -9.69 -11.94 -5.84
C ILE A 4 -10.52 -11.13 -4.82
N GLY A 5 -10.06 -11.04 -3.57
CA GLY A 5 -10.72 -10.28 -2.50
C GLY A 5 -12.10 -10.84 -2.13
N LYS A 6 -12.27 -12.17 -2.22
CA LYS A 6 -13.51 -12.87 -1.87
C LYS A 6 -13.30 -13.79 -0.66
N ASP A 7 -14.24 -13.70 0.26
CA ASP A 7 -14.18 -14.24 1.62
C ASP A 7 -14.45 -15.76 1.66
N ASN A 8 -14.34 -16.37 2.84
CA ASN A 8 -14.59 -17.80 3.03
C ASN A 8 -15.98 -18.23 2.55
N ASN A 9 -17.00 -17.39 2.75
CA ASN A 9 -18.36 -17.70 2.31
C ASN A 9 -18.46 -17.81 0.78
N ALA A 10 -17.82 -16.89 0.05
CA ALA A 10 -17.76 -16.98 -1.41
C ALA A 10 -17.01 -18.25 -1.86
N ALA A 11 -15.92 -18.61 -1.17
CA ALA A 11 -15.20 -19.85 -1.43
C ALA A 11 -16.08 -21.09 -1.22
N LYS A 12 -16.86 -21.12 -0.12
CA LYS A 12 -17.83 -22.19 0.15
C LYS A 12 -18.89 -22.30 -0.94
N THR A 13 -19.50 -21.18 -1.34
CA THR A 13 -20.50 -21.14 -2.40
C THR A 13 -19.93 -21.66 -3.71
N PHE A 14 -18.74 -21.23 -4.10
CA PHE A 14 -18.10 -21.71 -5.32
C PHE A 14 -17.75 -23.19 -5.26
N CYS A 15 -17.18 -23.68 -4.15
CA CYS A 15 -16.90 -25.10 -3.99
C CYS A 15 -18.20 -25.92 -4.10
N ALA A 16 -19.29 -25.46 -3.47
CA ALA A 16 -20.59 -26.12 -3.57
C ALA A 16 -21.14 -26.14 -5.01
N VAL A 17 -21.08 -25.01 -5.72
CA VAL A 17 -21.56 -24.91 -7.12
C VAL A 17 -20.73 -25.78 -8.07
N MET A 18 -19.42 -25.86 -7.85
CA MET A 18 -18.49 -26.63 -8.69
C MET A 18 -18.35 -28.09 -8.26
N ASN A 19 -19.11 -28.54 -7.25
CA ASN A 19 -19.00 -29.86 -6.64
C ASN A 19 -17.55 -30.21 -6.19
N LEU A 20 -16.84 -29.22 -5.66
CA LEU A 20 -15.50 -29.34 -5.08
C LEU A 20 -15.57 -29.54 -3.57
N PRO A 21 -14.54 -30.15 -2.94
CA PRO A 21 -14.46 -30.20 -1.49
C PRO A 21 -14.51 -28.79 -0.87
N PRO A 22 -15.08 -28.65 0.34
CA PRO A 22 -15.21 -27.36 0.99
C PRO A 22 -13.82 -26.75 1.26
N PRO A 23 -13.72 -25.41 1.29
CA PRO A 23 -12.47 -24.75 1.65
C PRO A 23 -12.01 -25.15 3.06
N PRO A 24 -10.71 -25.02 3.37
CA PRO A 24 -10.17 -25.42 4.67
C PRO A 24 -10.94 -24.83 5.85
N ALA A 25 -11.29 -25.66 6.84
CA ALA A 25 -12.07 -25.25 7.99
C ALA A 25 -11.42 -24.10 8.79
N LYS A 26 -10.08 -24.10 8.87
CA LYS A 26 -9.27 -23.07 9.57
C LYS A 26 -8.81 -21.95 8.64
N PHE A 27 -9.67 -21.51 7.71
CA PHE A 27 -9.36 -20.50 6.69
C PHE A 27 -8.74 -19.22 7.26
N GLU A 28 -9.32 -18.64 8.32
CA GLU A 28 -8.84 -17.41 8.95
C GLU A 28 -7.43 -17.58 9.53
N ARG A 29 -7.21 -18.65 10.30
CA ARG A 29 -5.89 -18.96 10.87
C ARG A 29 -4.81 -19.10 9.79
N TYR A 30 -5.10 -19.78 8.68
CA TYR A 30 -4.14 -19.90 7.59
C TYR A 30 -3.86 -18.55 6.93
N ASN A 31 -4.88 -17.71 6.77
CA ASN A 31 -4.68 -16.37 6.22
C ASN A 31 -3.81 -15.51 7.10
N ASP A 32 -3.99 -15.56 8.42
CA ASP A 32 -3.18 -14.81 9.38
C ASP A 32 -1.71 -15.25 9.35
N ILE A 33 -1.45 -16.56 9.31
CA ILE A 33 -0.08 -17.09 9.22
C ILE A 33 0.57 -16.61 7.93
N LEU A 34 -0.11 -16.76 6.80
CA LEU A 34 0.39 -16.32 5.49
C LEU A 34 0.62 -14.80 5.46
N LEU A 35 -0.29 -14.00 6.03
CA LEU A 35 -0.15 -12.55 6.11
C LEU A 35 1.10 -12.16 6.89
N ARG A 36 1.32 -12.75 8.08
CA ARG A 36 2.51 -12.48 8.90
C ARG A 36 3.80 -12.86 8.18
N SER A 37 3.82 -14.02 7.51
CA SER A 37 4.98 -14.44 6.73
C SER A 37 5.25 -13.51 5.54
N LEU A 38 4.20 -13.09 4.82
CA LEU A 38 4.33 -12.18 3.69
C LEU A 38 4.84 -10.80 4.13
N ILE A 39 4.29 -10.25 5.23
CA ILE A 39 4.76 -8.97 5.78
C ILE A 39 6.25 -9.07 6.09
N LYS A 40 6.69 -10.11 6.81
CA LYS A 40 8.10 -10.30 7.14
C LYS A 40 9.00 -10.33 5.90
N VAL A 41 8.67 -11.19 4.93
CA VAL A 41 9.47 -11.35 3.70
C VAL A 41 9.47 -10.06 2.88
N SER A 42 8.33 -9.39 2.76
CA SER A 42 8.23 -8.13 2.01
C SER A 42 9.05 -7.02 2.67
N SER A 43 9.01 -6.88 3.99
CA SER A 43 9.79 -5.88 4.72
C SER A 43 11.29 -6.11 4.58
N GLU A 44 11.74 -7.37 4.69
CA GLU A 44 13.15 -7.73 4.48
C GLU A 44 13.59 -7.45 3.04
N SER A 45 12.76 -7.82 2.06
CA SER A 45 13.03 -7.58 0.63
C SER A 45 13.12 -6.10 0.30
N MET A 46 12.18 -5.27 0.78
CA MET A 46 12.18 -3.82 0.56
C MET A 46 13.36 -3.15 1.25
N ARG A 47 13.73 -3.57 2.47
CA ARG A 47 14.91 -3.04 3.17
C ARG A 47 16.19 -3.29 2.37
N ASN A 48 16.34 -4.50 1.83
CA ASN A 48 17.49 -4.82 0.96
C ASN A 48 17.46 -4.00 -0.34
N SER A 49 16.28 -3.80 -0.94
CA SER A 49 16.13 -2.95 -2.12
C SER A 49 16.54 -1.50 -1.87
N VAL A 50 16.22 -0.95 -0.70
CA VAL A 50 16.64 0.41 -0.31
C VAL A 50 18.15 0.47 -0.13
N GLU A 51 18.76 -0.46 0.60
CA GLU A 51 20.22 -0.48 0.80
C GLU A 51 20.98 -0.64 -0.52
N ASP A 52 20.49 -1.47 -1.45
CA ASP A 52 21.07 -1.60 -2.79
C ASP A 52 20.95 -0.29 -3.59
N THR A 53 19.83 0.43 -3.44
CA THR A 53 19.62 1.73 -4.06
C THR A 53 20.59 2.77 -3.52
N VAL A 54 20.78 2.83 -2.19
CA VAL A 54 21.75 3.75 -1.56
C VAL A 54 23.18 3.45 -2.01
N LYS A 55 23.56 2.17 -2.14
CA LYS A 55 24.88 1.78 -2.64
C LYS A 55 25.11 2.22 -4.09
N ASN A 56 24.11 2.04 -4.95
CA ASN A 56 24.19 2.45 -6.35
C ASN A 56 24.22 3.98 -6.50
N ASN A 57 23.58 4.69 -5.59
CA ASN A 57 23.54 6.16 -5.55
C ASN A 57 24.75 6.77 -4.81
N ASN A 58 25.93 6.16 -4.86
CA ASN A 58 27.16 6.64 -4.21
C ASN A 58 27.01 6.93 -2.70
N SER A 59 26.25 6.09 -1.98
CA SER A 59 25.92 6.28 -0.56
C SER A 59 25.05 7.50 -0.24
N ASN A 60 24.47 8.15 -1.26
CA ASN A 60 23.49 9.21 -1.06
C ASN A 60 22.11 8.60 -0.73
N ARG A 61 21.52 9.12 0.35
CA ARG A 61 20.21 8.68 0.89
C ARG A 61 19.04 9.50 0.33
N ASP A 62 19.33 10.47 -0.53
CA ASP A 62 18.36 11.20 -1.31
C ASP A 62 18.07 10.45 -2.62
N ILE A 63 16.88 9.87 -2.72
CA ILE A 63 16.50 8.92 -3.76
C ILE A 63 15.50 9.54 -4.73
N THR A 64 15.66 9.23 -6.01
CA THR A 64 14.65 9.45 -7.04
C THR A 64 13.71 8.25 -7.09
N ALA A 65 12.44 8.47 -6.79
CA ALA A 65 11.43 7.42 -6.73
C ALA A 65 10.24 7.72 -7.65
N THR A 66 9.75 6.65 -8.27
CA THR A 66 8.51 6.64 -9.03
C THR A 66 7.38 6.17 -8.12
N PHE A 67 6.21 6.81 -8.23
CA PHE A 67 5.04 6.53 -7.42
C PHE A 67 3.88 6.20 -8.33
N ASP A 68 3.37 4.99 -8.17
CA ASP A 68 2.23 4.49 -8.93
C ASP A 68 1.22 3.83 -7.99
N CYS A 69 -0.04 3.73 -8.44
CA CYS A 69 -1.11 3.16 -7.65
C CYS A 69 -2.02 2.26 -8.49
N SER A 70 -2.53 1.21 -7.85
CA SER A 70 -3.56 0.35 -8.40
C SER A 70 -4.85 0.43 -7.60
N TRP A 71 -5.97 0.49 -8.29
CA TRP A 71 -7.31 0.58 -7.70
C TRP A 71 -8.12 -0.70 -7.93
N GLN A 72 -8.98 -1.04 -6.97
CA GLN A 72 -9.90 -2.18 -7.10
C GLN A 72 -10.89 -2.01 -8.26
N LYS A 73 -11.33 -0.78 -8.53
CA LYS A 73 -12.28 -0.45 -9.60
C LYS A 73 -11.79 0.76 -10.36
N CYS A 74 -11.88 0.71 -11.69
CA CYS A 74 -11.58 1.86 -12.53
C CYS A 74 -12.55 3.02 -12.24
N GLY A 75 -12.03 4.24 -12.27
CA GLY A 75 -12.78 5.47 -12.00
C GLY A 75 -12.82 5.90 -10.54
N HIS A 76 -13.64 6.91 -10.23
CA HIS A 76 -13.62 7.60 -8.93
C HIS A 76 -14.44 6.92 -7.83
N THR A 77 -14.77 5.63 -7.99
CA THR A 77 -15.62 4.86 -7.07
C THR A 77 -14.87 3.74 -6.37
N SER A 78 -13.53 3.69 -6.52
CA SER A 78 -12.73 2.71 -5.81
C SER A 78 -12.84 2.89 -4.30
N LEU A 79 -12.92 1.76 -3.59
CA LEU A 79 -12.94 1.70 -2.13
C LEU A 79 -11.58 1.32 -1.56
N ASN A 80 -10.75 0.66 -2.36
CA ASN A 80 -9.43 0.19 -1.97
C ASN A 80 -8.41 0.62 -3.02
N GLU A 81 -7.24 1.00 -2.55
CA GLU A 81 -6.12 1.42 -3.38
C GLU A 81 -4.82 0.90 -2.78
N VAL A 82 -3.87 0.55 -3.65
CA VAL A 82 -2.51 0.20 -3.25
C VAL A 82 -1.59 1.16 -3.97
N VAL A 83 -0.79 1.89 -3.20
CA VAL A 83 0.25 2.78 -3.71
C VAL A 83 1.59 2.09 -3.53
N SER A 84 2.46 2.16 -4.53
CA SER A 84 3.83 1.65 -4.44
C SER A 84 4.83 2.71 -4.86
N SER A 85 5.97 2.72 -4.18
CA SER A 85 7.14 3.49 -4.53
C SER A 85 8.22 2.57 -5.08
N THR A 86 8.81 2.95 -6.19
CA THR A 86 9.84 2.18 -6.90
C THR A 86 11.02 3.09 -7.18
N CYS A 87 12.24 2.62 -6.95
CA CYS A 87 13.42 3.38 -7.31
C CYS A 87 13.50 3.52 -8.84
N LEU A 88 13.76 4.74 -9.33
CA LEU A 88 13.89 4.97 -10.78
C LEU A 88 15.10 4.24 -11.36
N GLU A 89 16.23 4.23 -10.66
CA GLU A 89 17.50 3.68 -11.18
C GLU A 89 17.54 2.16 -11.11
N THR A 90 17.12 1.57 -10.00
CA THR A 90 17.20 0.12 -9.79
C THR A 90 15.94 -0.62 -10.25
N GLY A 91 14.83 0.09 -10.44
CA GLY A 91 13.52 -0.52 -10.72
C GLY A 91 12.96 -1.36 -9.58
N LYS A 92 13.58 -1.32 -8.38
CA LYS A 92 13.17 -2.10 -7.22
C LYS A 92 12.10 -1.36 -6.41
N VAL A 93 11.15 -2.10 -5.85
CA VAL A 93 10.13 -1.56 -4.95
C VAL A 93 10.78 -1.19 -3.62
N LEU A 94 10.56 0.05 -3.18
CA LEU A 94 11.13 0.61 -1.94
C LEU A 94 10.12 0.56 -0.79
N ASP A 95 8.84 0.80 -1.08
CA ASP A 95 7.77 0.84 -0.09
C ASP A 95 6.38 0.75 -0.76
N PHE A 96 5.35 0.34 -0.04
CA PHE A 96 3.96 0.34 -0.50
C PHE A 96 2.96 0.67 0.62
N GLU A 97 1.84 1.28 0.30
CA GLU A 97 0.75 1.56 1.24
C GLU A 97 -0.60 1.08 0.69
N CYS A 98 -1.34 0.34 1.52
CA CYS A 98 -2.69 -0.11 1.18
C CYS A 98 -3.72 0.76 1.90
N LEU A 99 -4.57 1.45 1.14
CA LEU A 99 -5.63 2.30 1.66
C LEU A 99 -7.02 1.71 1.40
N SER A 100 -7.89 1.88 2.39
CA SER A 100 -9.27 1.44 2.35
C SER A 100 -10.21 2.48 2.94
N LYS A 101 -11.27 2.74 2.19
CA LYS A 101 -12.47 3.49 2.60
C LYS A 101 -13.55 2.60 3.20
N TYR A 102 -13.34 1.29 3.16
CA TYR A 102 -14.37 0.30 3.41
C TYR A 102 -13.97 -0.63 4.54
N CYS A 103 -14.88 -0.81 5.49
CA CYS A 103 -14.79 -1.89 6.44
C CYS A 103 -16.09 -2.70 6.39
N PHE A 104 -15.95 -4.00 6.14
CA PHE A 104 -17.08 -4.93 6.06
C PHE A 104 -17.85 -5.00 7.38
N LYS A 105 -17.11 -5.02 8.50
CA LYS A 105 -17.68 -5.09 9.86
C LYS A 105 -18.45 -3.82 10.22
N CYS A 106 -17.93 -2.63 9.89
CA CYS A 106 -18.67 -1.37 10.02
C CYS A 106 -19.99 -1.39 9.24
N LYS A 107 -19.95 -1.85 7.99
CA LYS A 107 -21.14 -1.83 7.12
C LYS A 107 -22.25 -2.74 7.64
N ASN A 108 -21.90 -3.91 8.17
CA ASN A 108 -22.88 -4.88 8.64
C ASN A 108 -23.43 -4.60 10.05
N ARG A 109 -23.02 -3.50 10.72
CA ARG A 109 -23.49 -3.06 12.06
C ARG A 109 -23.39 -4.11 13.18
N ASN A 110 -22.72 -5.24 12.92
CA ASN A 110 -22.78 -6.42 13.79
C ASN A 110 -21.75 -6.43 14.93
N ASN A 111 -20.97 -5.35 15.11
CA ASN A 111 -20.18 -5.15 16.34
C ASN A 111 -19.69 -3.71 16.43
N LYS A 112 -20.03 -3.00 17.51
CA LYS A 112 -19.46 -1.68 17.80
C LYS A 112 -18.00 -1.80 18.26
N ASP A 113 -17.63 -2.93 18.88
CA ASP A 113 -16.25 -3.28 19.24
C ASP A 113 -15.60 -4.14 18.14
N HIS A 114 -15.11 -3.50 17.09
CA HIS A 114 -14.21 -4.16 16.16
C HIS A 114 -13.08 -3.22 15.75
N THR A 115 -11.93 -3.79 15.41
CA THR A 115 -10.84 -3.06 14.78
C THR A 115 -11.27 -2.67 13.38
N CYS A 116 -11.56 -1.38 13.18
CA CYS A 116 -11.94 -0.84 11.88
C CYS A 116 -10.77 -0.95 10.90
N GLU A 117 -11.03 -1.54 9.73
CA GLU A 117 -10.04 -1.70 8.66
C GLU A 117 -9.99 -0.50 7.72
N LYS A 118 -10.87 0.48 7.91
CA LYS A 118 -10.87 1.75 7.16
C LYS A 118 -9.72 2.61 7.69
N ASN A 119 -8.81 3.01 6.80
CA ASN A 119 -7.64 3.82 7.14
C ASN A 119 -7.54 5.12 6.29
N PHE A 120 -8.58 5.43 5.51
CA PHE A 120 -8.69 6.67 4.75
C PHE A 120 -10.10 7.26 4.82
N GLU A 121 -10.17 8.58 5.00
CA GLU A 121 -11.41 9.35 4.94
C GLU A 121 -11.34 10.39 3.83
N GLY A 122 -12.35 10.43 2.96
CA GLY A 122 -12.43 11.39 1.87
C GLY A 122 -12.87 10.79 0.53
N PHE A 123 -12.68 11.57 -0.53
CA PHE A 123 -13.00 11.15 -1.90
C PHE A 123 -11.96 10.16 -2.43
N SER A 124 -12.39 9.24 -3.30
CA SER A 124 -11.48 8.21 -3.82
C SER A 124 -10.31 8.78 -4.63
N ARG A 125 -10.44 10.00 -5.18
CA ARG A 125 -9.33 10.71 -5.83
C ARG A 125 -8.22 11.14 -4.87
N GLY A 126 -8.46 11.18 -3.56
CA GLY A 126 -7.46 11.57 -2.56
C GLY A 126 -6.67 10.39 -2.00
N LEU A 127 -7.09 9.15 -2.29
CA LEU A 127 -6.43 7.94 -1.80
C LEU A 127 -4.97 7.91 -2.24
N LYS A 128 -4.71 8.12 -3.54
CA LYS A 128 -3.34 8.21 -4.09
C LYS A 128 -2.46 9.18 -3.32
N SER A 129 -2.91 10.42 -3.16
CA SER A 129 -2.14 11.48 -2.51
C SER A 129 -1.85 11.16 -1.04
N ASP A 130 -2.83 10.62 -0.31
CA ASP A 130 -2.67 10.20 1.09
C ASP A 130 -1.73 9.00 1.24
N GLY A 131 -1.80 8.05 0.31
CA GLY A 131 -0.95 6.85 0.33
C GLY A 131 0.51 7.20 0.06
N ILE A 132 0.75 8.05 -0.93
CA ILE A 132 2.09 8.59 -1.21
C ILE A 132 2.59 9.39 -0.01
N LEU A 133 1.75 10.26 0.58
CA LEU A 133 2.15 11.05 1.75
C LEU A 133 2.57 10.16 2.93
N LYS A 134 1.85 9.07 3.19
CA LYS A 134 2.20 8.10 4.23
C LYS A 134 3.54 7.41 3.96
N ILE A 135 3.86 7.10 2.70
CA ILE A 135 5.16 6.54 2.31
C ILE A 135 6.28 7.56 2.59
N PHE A 136 6.10 8.82 2.18
CA PHE A 136 7.06 9.89 2.47
C PHE A 136 7.28 10.07 3.98
N GLN A 137 6.20 10.13 4.77
CA GLN A 137 6.27 10.39 6.22
C GLN A 137 7.04 9.33 7.01
N ARG A 138 7.14 8.10 6.49
CA ARG A 138 7.80 7.00 7.19
C ARG A 138 9.15 6.61 6.60
N SER A 139 9.54 7.16 5.45
CA SER A 139 10.76 6.74 4.72
C SER A 139 12.02 6.91 5.57
N GLU A 140 12.17 8.05 6.25
CA GLU A 140 13.32 8.32 7.12
C GLU A 140 13.33 7.39 8.33
N ARG A 141 12.18 7.22 8.99
CA ARG A 141 12.06 6.35 10.15
C ARG A 141 12.33 4.88 9.82
N LEU A 142 11.83 4.39 8.68
CA LEU A 142 11.93 2.97 8.33
C LEU A 142 13.27 2.61 7.70
N ASN A 143 13.77 3.44 6.79
CA ASN A 143 14.91 3.10 5.95
C ASN A 143 15.99 4.18 5.92
N ASN A 144 15.82 5.29 6.65
CA ASN A 144 16.74 6.42 6.69
C ASN A 144 17.04 6.96 5.27
N VAL A 145 15.99 7.17 4.48
CA VAL A 145 16.07 7.73 3.12
C VAL A 145 15.02 8.81 2.91
N ARG A 146 15.33 9.74 2.02
CA ARG A 146 14.43 10.83 1.62
C ARG A 146 14.16 10.75 0.13
N TYR A 147 12.91 10.91 -0.27
CA TYR A 147 12.53 10.97 -1.68
C TYR A 147 12.56 12.42 -2.15
N VAL A 148 13.62 12.80 -2.88
CA VAL A 148 13.82 14.20 -3.32
C VAL A 148 13.27 14.46 -4.72
N ASN A 149 13.26 13.44 -5.58
CA ASN A 149 12.69 13.54 -6.91
C ASN A 149 11.50 12.59 -7.03
N TYR A 150 10.34 13.16 -7.32
CA TYR A 150 9.07 12.48 -7.50
C TYR A 150 8.78 12.29 -8.98
N LEU A 151 8.52 11.06 -9.39
CA LEU A 151 7.96 10.77 -10.72
C LEU A 151 6.61 10.08 -10.57
N GLY A 152 5.57 10.62 -11.20
CA GLY A 152 4.23 10.02 -11.18
C GLY A 152 3.62 9.93 -12.58
N ASP A 153 2.48 9.26 -12.67
CA ASP A 153 1.67 9.05 -13.89
C ASP A 153 1.00 10.31 -14.48
N GLY A 154 1.37 11.50 -14.02
CA GLY A 154 0.78 12.77 -14.46
C GLY A 154 -0.45 13.24 -13.67
N ASP A 155 -0.89 12.53 -12.62
CA ASP A 155 -1.87 13.11 -11.68
C ASP A 155 -1.25 14.22 -10.83
N SER A 156 -1.49 15.46 -11.26
CA SER A 156 -0.93 16.67 -10.65
C SER A 156 -1.35 16.88 -9.19
N LYS A 157 -2.42 16.22 -8.70
CA LYS A 157 -2.87 16.40 -7.32
C LYS A 157 -1.88 15.87 -6.29
N ALA A 158 -1.36 14.66 -6.51
CA ALA A 158 -0.36 14.08 -5.63
C ALA A 158 0.91 14.95 -5.64
N PHE A 159 1.40 15.28 -6.84
CA PHE A 159 2.57 16.14 -7.01
C PHE A 159 2.44 17.50 -6.33
N ASN A 160 1.27 18.13 -6.36
CA ASN A 160 1.06 19.41 -5.69
C ASN A 160 0.91 19.30 -4.16
N THR A 161 0.55 18.13 -3.64
CA THR A 161 0.27 17.93 -2.21
C THR A 161 1.54 17.59 -1.45
N ILE A 162 2.43 16.78 -2.04
CA ILE A 162 3.62 16.26 -1.35
C ILE A 162 4.63 17.35 -0.96
N PRO A 163 5.06 18.26 -1.85
CA PRO A 163 6.00 19.34 -1.49
C PRO A 163 5.40 20.29 -0.45
N LYS A 164 4.08 20.53 -0.49
CA LYS A 164 3.39 21.38 0.49
C LYS A 164 3.34 20.77 1.88
N ALA A 165 3.39 19.44 1.98
CA ALA A 165 3.42 18.74 3.26
C ALA A 165 4.76 18.87 3.99
N LYS A 166 5.83 19.32 3.29
CA LYS A 166 7.16 19.58 3.87
C LYS A 166 7.65 18.47 4.80
N VAL A 167 7.50 17.22 4.35
CA VAL A 167 7.72 16.03 5.18
C VAL A 167 9.15 15.96 5.74
N TYR A 168 10.13 16.46 4.98
CA TYR A 168 11.54 16.46 5.35
C TYR A 168 12.04 17.83 5.87
N GLY A 169 11.13 18.75 6.21
CA GLY A 169 11.45 20.12 6.63
C GLY A 169 11.58 21.12 5.48
N ASP A 170 11.92 22.37 5.82
CA ASP A 170 12.04 23.49 4.87
C ASP A 170 13.32 23.42 4.02
N ASP A 171 14.33 22.69 4.49
CA ASP A 171 15.65 22.61 3.85
C ASP A 171 15.70 21.62 2.67
N VAL A 172 14.67 20.77 2.53
CA VAL A 172 14.61 19.71 1.52
C VAL A 172 13.42 19.94 0.60
N GLU A 173 13.72 20.34 -0.64
CA GLU A 173 12.72 20.52 -1.69
C GLU A 173 12.47 19.19 -2.42
N VAL A 174 11.20 18.76 -2.47
CA VAL A 174 10.75 17.63 -3.29
C VAL A 174 10.39 18.16 -4.68
N LYS A 175 11.08 17.67 -5.71
CA LYS A 175 10.98 18.10 -7.11
C LYS A 175 10.26 17.08 -7.98
#